data_AF-A0A662JXN3-F1
#
_entry.id   AF-A0A662JXN3-F1
#
_cell.length_a   1.000
_cell.length_b   1.000
_cell.length_c   1.000
_cell.angle_alpha   90.00
_cell.angle_beta   90.00
_cell.angle_gamma   90.00
#
_symmetry.space_group_name_H-M   'P 1'
#
loop_
_entity.id
_entity.type
_entity.pdbx_description
1 polymer ?
#
loop_
_entity_poly.entity_id
_entity_poly.type
_entity_poly.pdbx_seq_one_letter_code
_entity_poly.pdbx_strand_id
1 'polypeptide(L)'
;LLKTLWNSSYSSSVLNMEAVFSECSDKTVRNLVANLVVSIANVRWNELNASSRVDEKISELHREGMELMSEGKYKMGCDAIQIFLGISEKPLGNTKKEISKGGEQDFPLYIVVLVIIILGVMASVFLIKRFKRN
;
A
#
# COMPACT_ATOMS: atom_id res chain seq x y z
N LEU A 1 -7.00 -3.84 19.84
CA LEU A 1 -5.83 -2.98 19.58
C LEU A 1 -5.13 -3.33 18.27
N LEU A 2 -4.37 -4.43 18.15
CA LEU A 2 -3.73 -4.79 16.86
C LEU A 2 -4.73 -5.03 15.73
N LYS A 3 -5.85 -5.73 15.99
CA LYS A 3 -6.97 -5.88 15.04
C LYS A 3 -7.67 -4.56 14.69
N THR A 4 -7.56 -3.55 15.57
CA THR A 4 -8.20 -2.24 15.41
C THR A 4 -7.29 -1.30 14.62
N LEU A 5 -5.97 -1.35 14.88
CA LEU A 5 -4.93 -0.69 14.08
C LEU A 5 -4.86 -1.23 12.63
N TRP A 6 -5.37 -2.45 12.39
CA TRP A 6 -5.48 -3.11 11.09
C TRP A 6 -6.74 -2.73 10.30
N ASN A 7 -7.67 -2.00 10.92
CA ASN A 7 -8.97 -1.69 10.32
C ASN A 7 -8.92 -0.51 9.34
N SER A 8 -7.74 0.06 9.10
CA SER A 8 -7.51 0.88 7.91
C SER A 8 -7.48 -0.04 6.68
N SER A 9 -8.45 0.12 5.78
CA SER A 9 -8.49 -0.59 4.50
C SER A 9 -7.14 -0.44 3.78
N TYR A 10 -6.52 -1.57 3.43
CA TYR A 10 -5.33 -1.62 2.59
C TYR A 10 -5.59 -0.86 1.28
N SER A 11 -6.81 -0.98 0.75
CA SER A 11 -7.23 -0.25 -0.46
C SER A 11 -7.12 1.26 -0.29
N SER A 12 -7.53 1.83 0.85
CA SER A 12 -7.38 3.27 1.13
C SER A 12 -5.91 3.70 1.22
N SER A 13 -5.05 2.82 1.73
CA SER A 13 -3.62 3.07 1.85
C SER A 13 -2.95 3.17 0.47
N VAL A 14 -3.32 2.26 -0.43
CA VAL A 14 -2.84 2.26 -1.82
C VAL A 14 -3.40 3.46 -2.60
N LEU A 15 -4.67 3.83 -2.40
CA LEU A 15 -5.28 5.03 -3.01
C LEU A 15 -4.53 6.30 -2.63
N ASN A 16 -4.17 6.47 -1.35
CA ASN A 16 -3.40 7.62 -0.90
C ASN A 16 -1.99 7.66 -1.49
N MET A 17 -1.37 6.49 -1.69
CA MET A 17 -0.06 6.37 -2.34
C MET A 17 -0.13 6.62 -3.86
N GLU A 18 -1.28 6.34 -4.49
CA GLU A 18 -1.50 6.59 -5.92
C GLU A 18 -1.36 8.08 -6.27
N ALA A 19 -1.87 8.96 -5.40
CA ALA A 19 -1.73 10.41 -5.56
C ALA A 19 -0.26 10.85 -5.70
N VAL A 20 0.66 10.17 -5.00
CA VAL A 20 2.10 10.46 -5.06
C VAL A 20 2.67 10.18 -6.45
N PHE A 21 2.14 9.20 -7.19
CA PHE A 21 2.61 8.93 -8.56
C PHE A 21 2.22 10.02 -9.56
N SER A 22 1.12 10.73 -9.30
CA SER A 22 0.64 11.82 -10.15
C SER A 22 1.29 13.16 -9.80
N GLU A 23 1.61 13.38 -8.52
CA GLU A 23 2.10 14.66 -8.02
C GLU A 23 3.64 14.74 -7.91
N CYS A 24 4.33 13.60 -7.81
CA CYS A 24 5.78 13.54 -7.64
C CYS A 24 6.51 13.18 -8.94
N SER A 25 7.37 14.08 -9.42
CA SER A 25 8.21 13.86 -10.60
C SER A 25 9.49 13.05 -10.31
N ASP A 26 9.88 12.92 -9.04
CA ASP A 26 11.12 12.24 -8.61
C ASP A 26 10.98 10.71 -8.73
N LYS A 27 11.88 10.10 -9.52
CA LYS A 27 11.89 8.66 -9.77
C LYS A 27 12.19 7.84 -8.52
N THR A 28 13.06 8.32 -7.63
CA THR A 28 13.43 7.64 -6.40
C THR A 28 12.25 7.58 -5.44
N VAL A 29 11.55 8.69 -5.27
CA VAL A 29 10.36 8.77 -4.41
C VAL A 29 9.26 7.86 -4.94
N ARG A 30 8.99 7.90 -6.26
CA ARG A 30 8.02 6.97 -6.88
C ARG A 30 8.40 5.51 -6.70
N ASN A 31 9.67 5.15 -6.89
CA ASN A 31 10.11 3.77 -6.68
C ASN A 31 9.94 3.33 -5.20
N LEU A 32 10.19 4.23 -4.25
CA LEU A 32 9.99 3.96 -2.83
C LEU A 32 8.51 3.73 -2.52
N VAL A 33 7.62 4.57 -3.05
CA VAL A 33 6.17 4.42 -2.90
C VAL A 33 5.68 3.14 -3.57
N ALA A 34 6.19 2.80 -4.75
CA ALA A 34 5.86 1.56 -5.44
C ALA A 34 6.21 0.33 -4.61
N ASN A 35 7.38 0.32 -3.97
CA ASN A 35 7.78 -0.74 -3.05
C ASN A 35 6.85 -0.84 -1.82
N LEU A 36 6.33 0.29 -1.32
CA LEU A 36 5.36 0.28 -0.22
C LEU A 36 4.02 -0.33 -0.64
N VAL A 37 3.50 0.04 -1.80
CA VAL A 37 2.26 -0.53 -2.37
C VAL A 37 2.41 -2.04 -2.59
N VAL A 38 3.54 -2.47 -3.16
CA VAL A 38 3.89 -3.89 -3.32
C VAL A 38 3.95 -4.62 -1.97
N SER A 39 4.57 -4.00 -0.96
CA SER A 39 4.64 -4.58 0.38
C SER A 39 3.26 -4.77 0.99
N ILE A 40 2.35 -3.81 0.82
CA ILE A 40 0.96 -3.92 1.26
C ILE A 40 0.26 -5.10 0.58
N ALA A 41 0.38 -5.20 -0.75
CA ALA A 41 -0.22 -6.28 -1.52
C ALA A 41 0.29 -7.67 -1.06
N ASN A 42 1.59 -7.79 -0.82
CA ASN A 42 2.21 -9.05 -0.35
C ASN A 42 1.80 -9.43 1.08
N VAL A 43 1.66 -8.45 1.98
CA VAL A 43 1.12 -8.73 3.32
C VAL A 43 -0.28 -9.32 3.19
N ARG A 44 -1.15 -8.68 2.39
CA ARG A 44 -2.52 -9.18 2.19
C ARG A 44 -2.55 -10.55 1.52
N TRP A 45 -1.70 -10.78 0.53
CA TRP A 45 -1.55 -12.09 -0.12
C TRP A 45 -1.21 -13.19 0.89
N ASN A 46 -0.22 -12.94 1.75
CA ASN A 46 0.21 -13.90 2.76
C ASN A 46 -0.90 -14.20 3.78
N GLU A 47 -1.69 -13.21 4.18
CA GLU A 47 -2.86 -13.42 5.04
C GLU A 47 -3.91 -14.33 4.40
N LEU A 48 -4.23 -14.07 3.13
CA LEU A 48 -5.22 -14.86 2.38
C LEU A 48 -4.72 -16.28 2.12
N ASN A 49 -3.43 -16.43 1.78
CA ASN A 49 -2.81 -17.72 1.52
C ASN A 49 -2.75 -18.57 2.81
N ALA A 50 -2.34 -18.00 3.93
CA ALA A 50 -2.36 -18.66 5.23
C ALA A 50 -3.78 -19.07 5.67
N SER A 51 -4.79 -18.33 5.21
CA SER A 51 -6.20 -18.63 5.49
C SER A 51 -6.84 -19.58 4.46
N SER A 52 -6.11 -20.07 3.45
CA SER A 52 -6.64 -20.84 2.31
C SER A 52 -7.79 -20.14 1.56
N ARG A 53 -7.71 -18.81 1.45
CA ARG A 53 -8.72 -17.93 0.83
C ARG A 53 -8.25 -17.30 -0.48
N VAL A 54 -7.24 -17.90 -1.10
CA VAL A 54 -6.76 -17.50 -2.42
C VAL A 54 -7.49 -18.34 -3.46
N ASP A 55 -8.29 -17.68 -4.30
CA ASP A 55 -8.83 -18.27 -5.51
C ASP A 55 -8.04 -17.79 -6.74
N GLU A 56 -8.32 -18.38 -7.91
CA GLU A 56 -7.63 -18.07 -9.16
C GLU A 56 -7.74 -16.59 -9.53
N LYS A 57 -8.90 -15.97 -9.28
CA LYS A 57 -9.13 -14.55 -9.55
C LYS A 57 -8.31 -13.64 -8.64
N ILE A 58 -8.24 -13.95 -7.34
CA ILE A 58 -7.42 -13.24 -6.37
C ILE A 58 -5.93 -13.37 -6.73
N SER A 59 -5.50 -14.56 -7.15
CA SER A 59 -4.14 -14.82 -7.61
C SER A 59 -3.78 -14.04 -8.86
N GLU A 60 -4.68 -13.98 -9.84
CA GLU A 60 -4.45 -13.28 -11.09
C GLU A 60 -4.33 -11.77 -10.87
N LEU A 61 -5.23 -11.18 -10.09
CA LEU A 61 -5.22 -9.75 -9.77
C LEU A 61 -3.99 -9.34 -8.96
N HIS A 62 -3.56 -10.17 -8.01
CA HIS A 62 -2.31 -9.92 -7.28
C HIS A 62 -1.12 -9.94 -8.24
N ARG A 63 -1.02 -10.98 -9.09
CA ARG A 63 0.07 -11.11 -10.06
C ARG A 63 0.12 -9.94 -11.04
N GLU A 64 -1.03 -9.57 -11.62
CA GLU A 64 -1.16 -8.46 -12.57
C GLU A 64 -0.72 -7.13 -11.92
N GLY A 65 -1.21 -6.85 -10.71
CA GLY A 65 -0.81 -5.65 -9.97
C GLY A 65 0.68 -5.59 -9.72
N MET A 66 1.30 -6.70 -9.33
CA MET A 66 2.75 -6.78 -9.08
C MET A 66 3.57 -6.58 -10.36
N GLU A 67 3.13 -7.18 -11.48
CA GLU A 67 3.78 -7.05 -12.80
C GLU A 67 3.75 -5.59 -13.27
N LEU A 68 2.59 -4.94 -13.26
CA LEU A 68 2.43 -3.53 -13.64
C LEU A 68 3.29 -2.58 -12.79
N MET A 69 3.40 -2.86 -11.48
CA MET A 69 4.27 -2.08 -10.58
C MET A 69 5.76 -2.23 -10.94
N SER A 70 6.19 -3.45 -11.31
CA SER A 70 7.57 -3.71 -11.73
C SER A 70 7.93 -3.05 -13.07
N GLU A 71 6.95 -2.90 -13.96
CA GLU A 71 7.09 -2.23 -15.26
C GLU A 71 7.05 -0.69 -15.15
N GLY A 72 6.84 -0.15 -13.95
CA GLY A 72 6.69 1.29 -13.73
C GLY A 72 5.35 1.86 -14.18
N LYS A 73 4.36 1.01 -14.51
CA LYS A 73 2.99 1.40 -14.86
C LYS A 73 2.17 1.64 -13.58
N TYR A 74 2.65 2.57 -12.74
CA TYR A 74 2.20 2.70 -11.35
C TYR A 74 0.71 2.94 -11.18
N LYS A 75 0.09 3.73 -12.05
CA LYS A 75 -1.36 3.97 -12.00
C LYS A 75 -2.15 2.68 -12.22
N MET A 76 -1.86 1.97 -13.31
CA MET A 76 -2.52 0.69 -13.62
C MET A 76 -2.23 -0.37 -12.55
N GLY A 77 -1.00 -0.39 -12.01
CA GLY A 77 -0.62 -1.28 -10.92
C GLY A 77 -1.38 -0.98 -9.63
N CYS A 78 -1.56 0.29 -9.28
CA CYS A 78 -2.41 0.73 -8.17
C CYS A 78 -3.87 0.30 -8.38
N ASP A 79 -4.43 0.50 -9.56
CA ASP A 79 -5.80 0.09 -9.88
C ASP A 79 -5.99 -1.42 -9.68
N ALA A 80 -5.11 -2.24 -10.25
CA ALA A 80 -5.16 -3.70 -10.12
C ALA A 80 -5.01 -4.16 -8.66
N ILE A 81 -4.07 -3.55 -7.90
CA ILE A 81 -3.86 -3.84 -6.48
C ILE A 81 -5.08 -3.40 -5.66
N GLN A 82 -5.70 -2.25 -5.94
CA GLN A 82 -6.92 -1.81 -5.26
C GLN A 82 -8.08 -2.78 -5.50
N ILE A 83 -8.23 -3.31 -6.72
CA ILE A 83 -9.25 -4.32 -7.02
C ILE A 83 -8.98 -5.61 -6.24
N PHE A 84 -7.74 -6.10 -6.22
CA PHE A 84 -7.32 -7.24 -5.41
C PHE A 84 -7.67 -7.03 -3.92
N LEU A 85 -7.29 -5.89 -3.36
CA LEU A 85 -7.54 -5.55 -1.96
C LEU A 85 -9.04 -5.43 -1.67
N GLY A 86 -9.80 -4.71 -2.51
CA GLY A 86 -11.24 -4.49 -2.34
C GLY A 86 -12.11 -5.74 -2.47
N ILE A 87 -11.72 -6.70 -3.32
CA ILE A 87 -12.37 -8.02 -3.35
C ILE A 87 -12.12 -8.76 -2.04
N SER A 88 -10.90 -8.69 -1.52
CA SER A 88 -10.51 -9.39 -0.30
C SER A 88 -11.05 -8.73 0.99
N GLU A 89 -11.37 -7.43 0.96
CA GLU A 89 -11.84 -6.66 2.12
C GLU A 89 -13.33 -6.84 2.43
N LYS A 90 -14.13 -7.39 1.51
CA LYS A 90 -15.54 -7.69 1.78
C LYS A 90 -15.65 -8.81 2.82
N PRO A 91 -16.34 -8.59 3.97
CA PRO A 91 -16.60 -9.66 4.93
C PRO A 91 -17.47 -10.73 4.26
N LEU A 92 -16.99 -11.98 4.28
CA LEU A 92 -17.69 -13.15 3.77
C LEU A 92 -18.82 -13.53 4.74
N GLY A 93 -19.97 -12.88 4.57
CA GLY A 93 -21.21 -13.20 5.28
C GLY A 93 -22.19 -12.03 5.33
N ASN A 94 -23.29 -12.17 4.59
CA ASN A 94 -24.46 -11.29 4.52
C ASN A 94 -24.32 -9.99 3.71
N THR A 95 -24.84 -10.06 2.49
CA THR A 95 -25.68 -9.04 1.87
C THR A 95 -26.73 -8.52 2.87
N LYS A 96 -26.42 -7.45 3.61
CA LYS A 96 -27.37 -6.39 3.98
C LYS A 96 -26.63 -5.22 4.61
N LYS A 97 -26.72 -4.08 3.92
CA LYS A 97 -26.58 -2.69 4.40
C LYS A 97 -25.43 -2.39 5.37
N GLU A 98 -24.45 -1.62 4.92
CA GLU A 98 -24.41 -0.19 5.23
C GLU A 98 -23.26 0.51 4.49
N ILE A 99 -23.64 1.49 3.69
CA ILE A 99 -22.75 2.54 3.23
C ILE A 99 -22.68 3.54 4.40
N SER A 100 -21.47 3.78 4.90
CA SER A 100 -20.98 4.99 5.56
C SER A 100 -21.83 5.61 6.68
N LYS A 101 -21.28 5.60 7.90
CA LYS A 101 -21.07 6.84 8.66
C LYS A 101 -19.67 6.83 9.26
N GLY A 102 -18.97 7.96 9.10
CA GLY A 102 -17.55 8.11 9.39
C GLY A 102 -17.16 8.14 10.88
N GLY A 103 -15.86 8.35 11.08
CA GLY A 103 -15.14 8.31 12.36
C GLY A 103 -14.49 6.94 12.53
N GLU A 104 -13.17 6.77 12.62
CA GLU A 104 -12.07 7.63 13.03
C GLU A 104 -10.92 7.48 12.00
N GLN A 105 -10.23 8.58 11.67
CA GLN A 105 -9.03 8.51 10.84
C GLN A 105 -7.91 7.86 11.66
N ASP A 106 -7.65 6.58 11.41
CA ASP A 106 -6.57 5.85 12.07
C ASP A 106 -5.19 6.34 11.57
N PHE A 107 -4.57 7.17 12.42
CA PHE A 107 -3.20 7.71 12.38
C PHE A 107 -2.00 6.74 12.21
N PRO A 108 -2.03 5.41 12.51
CA PRO A 108 -0.81 4.61 12.60
C PRO A 108 -0.09 4.37 11.27
N LEU A 109 -0.82 4.16 10.16
CA LEU A 109 -0.17 3.91 8.88
C LEU A 109 0.47 5.18 8.31
N TYR A 110 -0.18 6.33 8.51
CA TYR A 110 0.44 7.64 8.27
C TYR A 110 1.71 7.79 9.08
N ILE A 111 1.72 7.39 10.36
CA ILE A 111 2.93 7.44 11.19
C ILE A 111 4.01 6.51 10.65
N VAL A 112 3.70 5.28 10.23
CA VAL A 112 4.70 4.36 9.67
C VAL A 112 5.30 4.91 8.36
N VAL A 113 4.46 5.41 7.47
CA VAL A 113 4.90 6.03 6.20
C VAL A 113 5.71 7.30 6.47
N LEU A 114 5.26 8.15 7.39
CA LEU A 114 5.97 9.37 7.79
C LEU A 114 7.32 9.04 8.44
N VAL A 115 7.39 8.01 9.29
CA VAL A 115 8.63 7.54 9.92
C VAL A 115 9.60 7.01 8.87
N ILE A 116 9.14 6.24 7.89
CA ILE A 116 9.99 5.76 6.78
C ILE A 116 10.51 6.93 5.94
N ILE A 117 9.65 7.92 5.63
CA ILE A 117 10.06 9.13 4.90
C ILE A 117 11.09 9.93 5.71
N ILE A 118 10.86 10.16 7.00
CA ILE A 118 11.79 10.87 7.89
C ILE A 118 13.13 10.14 7.96
N LEU A 119 13.12 8.81 8.12
CA LEU A 119 14.34 8.00 8.12
C LEU A 119 15.09 8.09 6.79
N GLY A 120 14.38 8.09 5.66
CA GLY A 120 14.97 8.26 4.33
C GLY A 120 15.62 9.63 4.13
N VAL A 121 14.94 10.70 4.56
CA VAL A 121 15.48 12.07 4.49
C VAL A 121 16.69 12.23 5.42
N MET A 122 16.62 11.71 6.65
CA MET A 122 17.72 11.72 7.62
C MET A 122 18.95 10.98 7.08
N ALA A 123 18.77 9.80 6.46
CA ALA A 123 19.84 9.06 5.82
C ALA A 123 20.48 9.85 4.66
N SER A 124 19.65 10.54 3.85
CA SER A 124 20.11 11.35 2.72
C SER A 124 20.93 12.56 3.19
N VAL A 125 20.47 13.28 4.22
CA VAL A 125 21.21 14.41 4.83
C VAL A 125 22.52 13.93 5.46
N PHE A 126 22.51 12.79 6.13
CA PHE A 126 23.70 12.19 6.74
C PHE A 126 24.76 11.84 5.67
N LEU A 127 24.34 11.24 4.56
CA LEU A 127 25.23 10.94 3.43
C LEU A 127 25.85 12.21 2.85
N ILE A 128 25.05 13.25 2.60
CA ILE A 128 25.53 14.53 2.05
C ILE A 128 26.52 15.20 3.01
N LYS A 129 26.24 15.23 4.32
CA LYS A 129 27.17 15.79 5.33
C LYS A 129 28.48 15.00 5.41
N ARG A 130 28.44 13.66 5.28
CA ARG A 130 29.64 12.82 5.30
C ARG A 130 30.54 13.09 4.09
N PHE A 131 29.98 13.28 2.90
CA PHE A 131 30.75 13.59 1.69
C PHE A 131 31.34 15.01 1.68
N LYS A 132 30.74 15.96 2.40
CA LYS A 132 31.24 17.35 2.46
C LYS A 132 32.38 17.56 3.47
N ARG A 133 32.71 16.54 4.27
CA ARG A 133 33.71 16.60 5.36
C ARG A 133 35.01 15.85 5.04
N ASN A 134 35.07 15.17 3.90
CA ASN A 134 36.29 14.66 3.25
C ASN A 134 36.64 15.57 2.07
#